data_AF-A0A952NS71-F1
#
_entry.id   AF-A0A952NS71-F1
#
_cell.length_a   1.000
_cell.length_b   1.000
_cell.length_c   1.000
_cell.angle_alpha   90.00
_cell.angle_beta   90.00
_cell.angle_gamma   90.00
#
_symmetry.space_group_name_H-M   'P 1'
#
loop_
_entity.id
_entity.type
_entity.pdbx_description
1 polymer ?
#
loop_
_entity_poly.entity_id
_entity_poly.type
_entity_poly.pdbx_seq_one_letter_code
_entity_poly.pdbx_strand_id
1 'polypeptide(L)'
;MSPNTGRTVGKNFKFQLEDIGGVMRDLPVNTISGVGITHEWVDVSALQDALKGWLAGHGDVPLEIGGPLSTDPAVAASASGARPALSGSYTILVPLNGKTVPLMFAVYIGIRHDWETGDPVFGIVSPSAEDGVAVGSFVPDVSNMTYTASLRLVPGSKAPTWGTAAIVVA
;
A
#
# COMPACT_ATOMS: atom_id res chain seq x y z
N MET A 1 -14.90 12.71 17.72
CA MET A 1 -15.35 11.65 16.80
C MET A 1 -15.94 10.53 17.62
N SER A 2 -17.14 10.06 17.28
CA SER A 2 -17.72 8.88 17.93
C SER A 2 -16.91 7.64 17.52
N PRO A 3 -16.57 6.71 18.44
CA PRO A 3 -15.94 5.47 18.05
C PRO A 3 -16.91 4.66 17.18
N ASN A 4 -16.63 4.62 15.87
CA ASN A 4 -17.42 3.89 14.89
C ASN A 4 -17.20 2.38 15.12
N THR A 5 -18.07 1.78 15.93
CA THR A 5 -18.06 0.33 16.18
C THR A 5 -18.91 -0.39 15.14
N GLY A 6 -18.29 -1.25 14.31
CA GLY A 6 -19.00 -1.95 13.23
C GLY A 6 -18.13 -2.87 12.38
N ARG A 7 -18.77 -3.67 11.51
CA ARG A 7 -18.10 -4.52 10.52
C ARG A 7 -17.83 -3.72 9.24
N THR A 8 -16.60 -3.78 8.75
CA THR A 8 -16.18 -3.21 7.45
C THR A 8 -16.42 -4.20 6.31
N VAL A 9 -16.67 -3.67 5.12
CA VAL A 9 -16.80 -4.43 3.87
C VAL A 9 -15.76 -3.95 2.87
N GLY A 10 -15.29 -4.84 1.99
CA GLY A 10 -14.22 -4.54 1.03
C GLY A 10 -14.51 -3.37 0.06
N LYS A 11 -15.76 -2.93 -0.06
CA LYS A 11 -16.10 -1.75 -0.88
C LYS A 11 -15.63 -0.42 -0.29
N ASN A 12 -15.34 -0.37 1.01
CA ASN A 12 -14.86 0.82 1.73
C ASN A 12 -13.33 0.84 1.86
N PHE A 13 -12.66 -0.05 1.13
CA PHE A 13 -11.22 -0.14 1.06
C PHE A 13 -10.70 0.78 -0.04
N LYS A 14 -9.60 1.48 0.23
CA LYS A 14 -8.95 2.34 -0.75
C LYS A 14 -7.44 2.17 -0.67
N PHE A 15 -6.81 1.95 -1.82
CA PHE A 15 -5.35 1.94 -1.95
C PHE A 15 -4.90 3.19 -2.70
N GLN A 16 -3.92 3.89 -2.14
CA GLN A 16 -3.27 5.02 -2.77
C GLN A 16 -1.78 4.77 -2.95
N LEU A 17 -1.26 5.24 -4.09
CA LEU A 17 0.16 5.24 -4.41
C LEU A 17 0.51 6.58 -5.06
N GLU A 18 1.66 7.12 -4.72
CA GLU A 18 2.23 8.30 -5.35
C GLU A 18 2.62 8.03 -6.82
N ASP A 19 2.29 8.96 -7.71
CA ASP A 19 2.77 8.95 -9.09
C ASP A 19 4.13 9.64 -9.25
N ILE A 20 4.73 9.54 -10.44
CA ILE A 20 6.01 10.19 -10.73
C ILE A 20 5.96 11.74 -10.64
N GLY A 21 4.76 12.32 -10.57
CA GLY A 21 4.54 13.76 -10.44
C GLY A 21 4.38 14.22 -8.98
N GLY A 22 4.55 13.33 -8.00
CA GLY A 22 4.41 13.67 -6.58
C GLY A 22 2.95 13.80 -6.13
N VAL A 23 2.02 13.13 -6.81
CA VAL A 23 0.58 13.17 -6.49
C VAL A 23 0.10 11.79 -6.05
N MET A 24 -0.59 11.71 -4.91
CA MET A 24 -1.27 10.49 -4.47
C MET A 24 -2.42 10.15 -5.41
N ARG A 25 -2.38 8.95 -6.00
CA ARG A 25 -3.40 8.44 -6.92
C ARG A 25 -4.14 7.27 -6.31
N ASP A 26 -5.43 7.21 -6.61
CA ASP A 26 -6.29 6.13 -6.17
C ASP A 26 -6.23 5.00 -7.19
N LEU A 27 -5.78 3.83 -6.73
CA LEU A 27 -5.64 2.65 -7.57
C LEU A 27 -6.79 1.67 -7.31
N PRO A 28 -7.51 1.24 -8.37
CA PRO A 28 -8.52 0.18 -8.25
C PRO A 28 -7.82 -1.16 -7.94
N VAL A 29 -7.97 -1.64 -6.72
CA VAL A 29 -7.40 -2.93 -6.27
C VAL A 29 -8.54 -3.85 -5.86
N ASN A 30 -8.56 -5.06 -6.42
CA ASN A 30 -9.51 -6.11 -6.09
C ASN A 30 -8.96 -7.07 -5.03
N THR A 31 -7.63 -7.25 -5.02
CA THR A 31 -6.93 -8.15 -4.12
C THR A 31 -5.69 -7.46 -3.57
N ILE A 32 -5.49 -7.54 -2.26
CA ILE A 32 -4.31 -7.07 -1.56
C ILE A 32 -3.80 -8.22 -0.67
N SER A 33 -2.50 -8.43 -0.61
CA SER A 33 -1.88 -9.33 0.37
C SER A 33 -2.08 -8.81 1.80
N GLY A 34 -1.58 -9.54 2.79
CA GLY A 34 -1.64 -9.09 4.19
C GLY A 34 -1.01 -7.70 4.36
N VAL A 35 -1.72 -6.80 5.04
CA VAL A 35 -1.26 -5.44 5.33
C VAL A 35 -0.54 -5.46 6.68
N GLY A 36 0.78 -5.23 6.66
CA GLY A 36 1.59 -5.19 7.87
C GLY A 36 3.08 -5.24 7.58
N ILE A 37 3.88 -5.25 8.64
CA ILE A 37 5.33 -5.46 8.57
C ILE A 37 5.61 -6.89 8.98
N THR A 38 6.42 -7.58 8.19
CA THR A 38 6.92 -8.91 8.51
C THR A 38 8.40 -8.83 8.84
N HIS A 39 8.81 -9.55 9.88
CA HIS A 39 10.22 -9.72 10.24
C HIS A 39 10.61 -11.17 10.04
N GLU A 40 11.77 -11.38 9.41
CA GLU A 40 12.44 -12.67 9.48
C GLU A 40 12.98 -12.88 10.90
N TRP A 41 12.81 -14.07 11.46
CA TRP A 41 13.34 -14.40 12.77
C TRP A 41 14.43 -15.47 12.61
N VAL A 42 15.65 -15.13 13.01
CA VAL A 42 16.78 -16.06 12.99
C VAL A 42 17.01 -16.57 14.39
N ASP A 43 17.00 -17.89 14.56
CA ASP A 43 17.41 -18.53 15.80
C ASP A 43 18.93 -18.42 15.94
N VAL A 44 19.37 -17.79 17.03
CA VAL A 44 20.80 -17.65 17.36
C VAL A 44 21.17 -18.49 18.57
N SER A 45 20.31 -19.43 18.98
CA SER A 45 20.59 -20.35 20.07
C SER A 45 21.78 -21.24 19.73
N ALA A 46 22.91 -21.03 20.41
CA ALA A 46 24.12 -21.83 20.22
C ALA A 46 24.05 -23.10 21.08
N LEU A 47 24.43 -24.25 20.51
CA LEU A 47 24.37 -25.56 21.20
C LEU A 47 25.25 -25.64 22.46
N GLN A 48 26.25 -24.76 22.59
CA GLN A 48 27.23 -24.74 23.70
C GLN A 48 27.08 -23.54 24.65
N ASP A 49 26.17 -22.61 24.39
CA ASP A 49 25.95 -21.44 25.24
C ASP A 49 24.50 -21.44 25.75
N ALA A 50 24.30 -21.18 27.04
CA ALA A 50 22.97 -21.20 27.66
C ALA A 50 22.08 -20.02 27.20
N LEU A 51 22.59 -19.15 26.32
CA LEU A 51 21.84 -18.10 25.67
C LEU A 51 20.88 -18.67 24.62
N LYS A 52 19.60 -18.71 24.98
CA LYS A 52 18.48 -18.82 24.05
C LYS A 52 18.13 -17.43 23.55
N GLY A 53 18.15 -17.20 22.25
CA GLY A 53 17.92 -15.88 21.68
C GLY A 53 17.37 -15.94 20.26
N TRP A 54 16.62 -14.91 19.90
CA TRP A 54 16.12 -14.69 18.55
C TRP A 54 16.60 -13.33 18.07
N LEU A 55 17.15 -13.28 16.85
CA LEU A 55 17.49 -12.03 16.19
C LEU A 55 16.39 -11.71 15.17
N ALA A 56 15.73 -10.56 15.34
CA ALA A 56 14.81 -10.04 14.34
C ALA A 56 15.60 -9.45 13.17
N GLY A 57 15.32 -9.90 11.96
CA GLY A 57 15.81 -9.31 10.73
C GLY A 57 15.15 -7.96 10.42
N HIS A 58 15.58 -7.37 9.30
CA HIS A 58 15.00 -6.14 8.80
C HIS A 58 13.50 -6.31 8.53
N GLY A 59 12.69 -5.33 8.93
CA GLY A 59 11.26 -5.34 8.66
C GLY A 59 11.01 -5.10 7.17
N ASP A 60 10.30 -6.02 6.53
CA ASP A 60 9.85 -5.89 5.14
C ASP A 60 8.34 -5.68 5.09
N VAL A 61 7.87 -5.07 4.01
CA VAL A 61 6.46 -4.86 3.71
C VAL A 61 6.18 -5.54 2.35
N PRO A 62 5.95 -6.87 2.35
CA PRO A 62 5.64 -7.60 1.13
C PRO A 62 4.19 -7.35 0.73
N LEU A 63 3.98 -6.26 0.00
CA LEU A 63 2.66 -5.86 -0.46
C LEU A 63 2.44 -6.30 -1.90
N GLU A 64 1.52 -7.22 -2.13
CA GLU A 64 1.10 -7.62 -3.47
C GLU A 64 -0.31 -7.10 -3.70
N ILE A 65 -0.49 -6.38 -4.81
CA ILE A 65 -1.78 -5.84 -5.23
C ILE A 65 -2.16 -6.43 -6.58
N GLY A 66 -3.45 -6.67 -6.75
CA GLY A 66 -4.03 -7.11 -8.00
C GLY A 66 -5.33 -6.38 -8.31
N GLY A 67 -5.54 -6.09 -9.58
CA GLY A 67 -6.68 -5.31 -10.04
C GLY A 67 -6.88 -5.37 -11.55
N PRO A 68 -7.91 -4.70 -12.07
CA PRO A 68 -8.11 -4.54 -13.50
C PRO A 68 -6.98 -3.70 -14.13
N LEU A 69 -6.55 -4.05 -15.35
CA LEU A 69 -5.43 -3.41 -16.05
C LEU A 69 -5.73 -1.96 -16.46
N SER A 70 -6.96 -1.65 -16.86
CA SER A 70 -7.40 -0.29 -17.13
C SER A 70 -8.78 -0.06 -16.52
N THR A 71 -8.96 1.15 -15.99
CA THR A 71 -10.26 1.67 -15.56
C THR A 71 -10.56 3.00 -16.24
N ASP A 72 -10.05 3.24 -17.46
CA ASP A 72 -10.37 4.44 -18.24
C ASP A 72 -11.89 4.75 -18.31
N PRO A 73 -12.81 3.75 -18.33
CA PRO A 73 -14.26 4.02 -18.20
C PRO A 73 -14.71 4.50 -16.81
N ALA A 74 -14.00 4.14 -15.74
CA ALA A 74 -14.33 4.55 -14.36
C ALA A 74 -13.75 5.93 -13.98
N VAL A 75 -12.71 6.40 -14.70
CA VAL A 75 -12.21 7.79 -14.62
C VAL A 75 -13.33 8.78 -14.95
N ALA A 76 -14.16 8.48 -15.96
CA ALA A 76 -15.28 9.32 -16.39
C ALA A 76 -16.41 9.40 -15.33
N ALA A 77 -16.59 8.37 -14.50
CA ALA A 77 -17.59 8.33 -13.44
C ALA A 77 -17.17 9.11 -12.17
N SER A 78 -15.90 9.53 -12.07
CA SER A 78 -15.40 10.30 -10.92
C SER A 78 -15.68 11.81 -11.02
N ALA A 79 -15.98 12.33 -12.22
CA ALA A 79 -16.33 13.74 -12.43
C ALA A 79 -17.64 14.18 -11.73
N SER A 80 -18.37 13.26 -11.08
CA SER A 80 -19.60 13.55 -10.34
C SER A 80 -19.42 13.61 -8.80
N GLY A 81 -18.19 13.51 -8.28
CA GLY A 81 -17.89 13.72 -6.86
C GLY A 81 -18.45 12.66 -5.89
N ALA A 82 -18.91 11.50 -6.38
CA ALA A 82 -19.50 10.45 -5.55
C ALA A 82 -18.52 9.32 -5.20
N ARG A 83 -17.35 9.23 -5.85
CA ARG A 83 -16.31 8.22 -5.62
C ARG A 83 -14.90 8.74 -5.96
N PRO A 84 -13.85 8.21 -5.30
CA PRO A 84 -12.46 8.63 -5.55
C PRO A 84 -12.05 8.39 -7.00
N ALA A 85 -11.23 9.28 -7.56
CA ALA A 85 -10.82 9.26 -8.97
C ALA A 85 -9.88 8.08 -9.24
N LEU A 86 -10.46 6.96 -9.67
CA LEU A 86 -9.73 5.76 -10.07
C LEU A 86 -8.83 6.11 -11.26
N SER A 87 -7.54 6.25 -10.99
CA SER A 87 -6.57 6.49 -12.05
C SER A 87 -6.21 5.16 -12.70
N GLY A 88 -6.00 5.16 -14.02
CA GLY A 88 -5.65 3.94 -14.75
C GLY A 88 -4.43 3.25 -14.10
N SER A 89 -4.63 2.07 -13.53
CA SER A 89 -3.58 1.32 -12.81
C SER A 89 -2.35 1.10 -13.68
N TYR A 90 -2.55 0.78 -14.97
CA TYR A 90 -1.48 0.67 -15.96
C TYR A 90 -0.69 1.96 -16.16
N THR A 91 -1.33 3.14 -16.22
CA THR A 91 -0.62 4.40 -16.50
C THR A 91 0.25 4.86 -15.34
N ILE A 92 -0.04 4.40 -14.12
CA ILE A 92 0.76 4.68 -12.92
C ILE A 92 1.81 3.59 -12.69
N LEU A 93 1.44 2.31 -12.74
CA LEU A 93 2.33 1.23 -12.33
C LEU A 93 3.40 0.91 -13.38
N VAL A 94 3.11 1.06 -14.68
CA VAL A 94 4.10 0.82 -15.74
C VAL A 94 5.30 1.76 -15.66
N PRO A 95 5.15 3.10 -15.55
CA PRO A 95 6.30 3.98 -15.46
C PRO A 95 7.07 3.86 -14.14
N LEU A 96 6.51 3.21 -13.11
CA LEU A 96 7.14 3.00 -11.81
C LEU A 96 7.80 1.62 -11.67
N ASN A 97 7.44 0.66 -12.53
CA ASN A 97 7.96 -0.70 -12.50
C ASN A 97 9.49 -0.74 -12.62
N GLY A 98 10.15 -1.33 -11.62
CA GLY A 98 11.61 -1.48 -11.58
C GLY A 98 12.37 -0.20 -11.23
N LYS A 99 11.68 0.90 -10.90
CA LYS A 99 12.31 2.11 -10.37
C LYS A 99 12.47 2.02 -8.86
N THR A 100 13.57 2.55 -8.36
CA THR A 100 13.90 2.59 -6.93
C THR A 100 13.58 3.94 -6.30
N VAL A 101 12.71 4.75 -6.93
CA VAL A 101 12.27 6.02 -6.37
C VAL A 101 11.37 5.71 -5.18
N PRO A 102 11.63 6.26 -3.98
CA PRO A 102 10.73 6.11 -2.84
C PRO A 102 9.39 6.76 -3.17
N LEU A 103 8.32 5.98 -3.11
CA LEU A 103 6.95 6.46 -3.32
C LEU A 103 6.14 6.31 -2.04
N MET A 104 5.29 7.29 -1.76
CA MET A 104 4.31 7.17 -0.69
C MET A 104 3.20 6.21 -1.08
N PHE A 105 2.78 5.39 -0.12
CA PHE A 105 1.62 4.53 -0.25
C PHE A 105 0.76 4.64 0.99
N ALA A 106 -0.51 4.34 0.82
CA ALA A 106 -1.46 4.28 1.91
C ALA A 106 -2.57 3.28 1.63
N VAL A 107 -2.88 2.51 2.67
CA VAL A 107 -3.99 1.57 2.70
C VAL A 107 -5.03 2.11 3.67
N TYR A 108 -6.16 2.55 3.14
CA TYR A 108 -7.25 3.14 3.90
C TYR A 108 -8.38 2.14 4.10
N ILE A 109 -8.88 2.06 5.33
CA ILE A 109 -9.95 1.13 5.72
C ILE A 109 -11.09 1.94 6.33
N GLY A 110 -12.13 2.21 5.55
CA GLY A 110 -13.31 2.94 6.03
C GLY A 110 -14.27 2.06 6.84
N ILE A 111 -14.75 2.54 7.99
CA ILE A 111 -15.64 1.76 8.88
C ILE A 111 -17.12 2.05 8.56
N ARG A 112 -17.79 1.16 7.82
CA ARG A 112 -19.19 1.29 7.31
C ARG A 112 -19.42 2.37 6.25
N HIS A 113 -18.51 3.31 6.07
CA HIS A 113 -18.53 4.35 5.04
C HIS A 113 -17.16 4.43 4.34
N ASP A 114 -17.03 5.29 3.34
CA ASP A 114 -15.73 5.62 2.75
C ASP A 114 -14.82 6.20 3.84
N TRP A 115 -13.52 5.93 3.76
CA TRP A 115 -12.57 6.35 4.78
C TRP A 115 -12.67 7.85 5.09
N GLU A 116 -12.71 8.19 6.38
CA GLU A 116 -12.61 9.56 6.89
C GLU A 116 -11.49 9.66 7.94
N THR A 117 -11.03 10.88 8.22
CA THR A 117 -10.04 11.12 9.29
C THR A 117 -10.58 10.58 10.62
N GLY A 118 -9.83 9.67 11.25
CA GLY A 118 -10.27 8.91 12.40
C GLY A 118 -10.35 7.40 12.13
N ASP A 119 -10.53 7.00 10.88
CA ASP A 119 -10.54 5.60 10.46
C ASP A 119 -9.12 5.05 10.23
N PRO A 120 -8.90 3.73 10.37
CA PRO A 120 -7.58 3.12 10.22
C PRO A 120 -6.96 3.39 8.84
N VAL A 121 -5.71 3.81 8.86
CA VAL A 121 -4.82 3.86 7.70
C VAL A 121 -3.52 3.14 8.03
N PHE A 122 -2.95 2.45 7.05
CA PHE A 122 -1.59 1.92 7.11
C PHE A 122 -0.74 2.56 6.02
N GLY A 123 0.40 3.12 6.40
CA GLY A 123 1.28 3.84 5.48
C GLY A 123 2.39 4.56 6.23
N ILE A 124 3.11 5.43 5.54
CA ILE A 124 4.22 6.20 6.14
C ILE A 124 3.65 7.52 6.71
N VAL A 125 3.38 7.55 8.02
CA VAL A 125 2.64 8.64 8.70
C VAL A 125 3.47 9.94 8.85
N SER A 126 4.79 9.91 8.60
CA SER A 126 5.67 11.09 8.63
C SER A 126 6.78 10.94 7.59
N PRO A 127 6.41 11.04 6.30
CA PRO A 127 7.30 10.69 5.22
C PRO A 127 8.38 11.74 5.02
N SER A 128 9.52 11.30 4.47
CA SER A 128 10.58 12.14 3.91
C SER A 128 10.83 11.73 2.47
N ALA A 129 11.56 12.53 1.69
CA ALA A 129 11.87 12.21 0.29
C ALA A 129 12.68 10.89 0.11
N GLU A 130 13.22 10.33 1.20
CA GLU A 130 13.97 9.07 1.21
C GLU A 130 13.12 7.87 1.69
N ASP A 131 11.94 8.14 2.26
CA ASP A 131 11.04 7.12 2.80
C ASP A 131 10.04 6.68 1.74
N GLY A 132 9.85 5.38 1.51
CA GLY A 132 8.83 4.95 0.58
C GLY A 132 8.85 3.49 0.22
N VAL A 133 7.93 3.13 -0.67
CA VAL A 133 7.91 1.84 -1.35
C VAL A 133 8.33 2.02 -2.81
N ALA A 134 8.93 0.97 -3.37
CA ALA A 134 9.21 0.86 -4.78
C ALA A 134 8.36 -0.26 -5.38
N VAL A 135 7.95 -0.08 -6.64
CA VAL A 135 7.26 -1.12 -7.41
C VAL A 135 8.30 -2.10 -7.95
N GLY A 136 8.45 -3.23 -7.26
CA GLY A 136 9.45 -4.25 -7.58
C GLY A 136 9.09 -5.10 -8.80
N SER A 137 7.80 -5.30 -9.06
CA SER A 137 7.33 -5.94 -10.29
C SER A 137 5.92 -5.48 -10.66
N PHE A 138 5.64 -5.46 -11.95
CA PHE A 138 4.31 -5.31 -12.53
C PHE A 138 4.17 -6.34 -13.65
N VAL A 139 3.23 -7.27 -13.50
CA VAL A 139 2.95 -8.36 -14.44
C VAL A 139 1.50 -8.23 -14.93
N PRO A 140 1.29 -7.74 -16.16
CA PRO A 140 -0.04 -7.68 -16.75
C PRO A 140 -0.47 -9.06 -17.28
N ASP A 141 -1.67 -9.51 -16.91
CA ASP A 141 -2.33 -10.67 -17.52
C ASP A 141 -3.32 -10.18 -18.57
N VAL A 142 -2.90 -10.25 -19.83
CA VAL A 142 -3.69 -9.80 -20.98
C VAL A 142 -4.89 -10.73 -21.25
N SER A 143 -4.88 -11.96 -20.73
CA SER A 143 -5.97 -12.92 -20.94
C SER A 143 -7.18 -12.59 -20.06
N ASN A 144 -6.90 -12.19 -18.81
CA ASN A 144 -7.94 -11.81 -17.84
C ASN A 144 -8.13 -10.29 -17.71
N MET A 145 -7.32 -9.50 -18.42
CA MET A 145 -7.29 -8.03 -18.33
C MET A 145 -7.06 -7.54 -16.90
N THR A 146 -6.23 -8.26 -16.15
CA THR A 146 -5.83 -7.96 -14.77
C THR A 146 -4.32 -7.71 -14.68
N TYR A 147 -3.86 -7.24 -13.53
CA TYR A 147 -2.44 -7.14 -13.22
C TYR A 147 -2.14 -7.70 -11.83
N THR A 148 -0.88 -8.05 -11.62
CA THR A 148 -0.29 -8.27 -10.30
C THR A 148 0.93 -7.36 -10.17
N ALA A 149 1.02 -6.61 -9.09
CA ALA A 149 2.18 -5.78 -8.76
C ALA A 149 2.67 -6.07 -7.34
N SER A 150 3.99 -6.07 -7.18
CA SER A 150 4.63 -6.16 -5.87
C SER A 150 5.26 -4.82 -5.49
N LEU A 151 4.96 -4.36 -4.29
CA LEU A 151 5.58 -3.21 -3.66
C LEU A 151 6.46 -3.71 -2.53
N ARG A 152 7.64 -3.09 -2.40
CA ARG A 152 8.58 -3.37 -1.32
C ARG A 152 9.08 -2.08 -0.73
N LEU A 153 9.42 -2.10 0.55
CA LEU A 153 10.00 -0.95 1.22
C LEU A 153 11.38 -0.65 0.61
N VAL A 154 11.64 0.61 0.29
CA VAL A 154 12.98 1.03 -0.17
C VAL A 154 13.95 0.91 1.00
N PRO A 155 15.14 0.29 0.82
CA PRO A 155 16.10 0.13 1.92
C PRO A 155 16.43 1.46 2.61
N GLY A 156 16.36 1.49 3.94
CA GLY A 156 16.59 2.70 4.74
C GLY A 156 15.34 3.54 5.03
N SER A 157 14.20 3.23 4.40
CA SER A 157 12.94 3.92 4.68
C SER A 157 12.43 3.63 6.10
N LYS A 158 11.70 4.60 6.65
CA LYS A 158 10.89 4.40 7.84
C LYS A 158 9.87 3.29 7.64
N ALA A 159 9.73 2.47 8.68
CA ALA A 159 8.70 1.44 8.75
C ALA A 159 7.30 2.06 8.70
N PRO A 160 6.39 1.58 7.83
CA PRO A 160 5.01 2.03 7.80
C PRO A 160 4.28 1.71 9.11
N THR A 161 3.38 2.57 9.54
CA THR A 161 2.66 2.41 10.81
C THR A 161 1.16 2.53 10.60
N TRP A 162 0.41 1.98 11.55
CA TRP A 162 -1.02 2.21 11.63
C TRP A 162 -1.29 3.59 12.24
N GLY A 163 -2.20 4.33 11.63
CA GLY A 163 -2.63 5.64 12.06
C GLY A 163 -4.09 5.90 11.73
N THR A 164 -4.51 7.15 11.87
CA THR A 164 -5.88 7.60 11.59
C THR A 164 -5.95 8.90 10.79
N ALA A 165 -4.80 9.45 10.41
CA ALA A 165 -4.68 10.67 9.61
C ALA A 165 -4.38 10.33 8.14
N ALA A 166 -4.80 11.18 7.20
CA ALA A 166 -4.47 10.99 5.79
C ALA A 166 -2.95 11.02 5.58
N ILE A 167 -2.44 10.14 4.71
CA ILE A 167 -1.04 10.16 4.31
C ILE A 167 -0.85 11.25 3.26
N VAL A 168 0.17 12.07 3.45
CA VAL A 168 0.56 13.14 2.53
C VAL A 168 1.88 12.78 1.86
N VAL A 169 2.13 13.34 0.68
CA VAL A 169 3.45 13.23 0.03
C VAL A 169 4.46 14.07 0.81
N ALA A 170 5.71 13.61 0.86
CA ALA A 170 6.82 14.34 1.50
C ALA A 170 7.26 15.57 0.71
#